data_AF-A0A7E4USW1-F1
#
_entry.id   AF-A0A7E4USW1-F1
#
_cell.length_a   1.000
_cell.length_b   1.000
_cell.length_c   1.000
_cell.angle_alpha   90.00
_cell.angle_beta   90.00
_cell.angle_gamma   90.00
#
_symmetry.space_group_name_H-M   'P 1'
#
loop_
_entity.id
_entity.type
_entity.pdbx_description
1 polymer ?
#
loop_
_entity_poly.entity_id
_entity_poly.type
_entity_poly.pdbx_seq_one_letter_code
_entity_poly.pdbx_strand_id
1 'polypeptide(L)'
;MERLQDADISSLELIRNDNKLCEVLNAAVECSQDDLIAHCLEQVKTSNFSIITSENFKTLHVKAVSYLLPFLASKVPDFEIFNAFVAWMNANPSESTHFTELLKHIYLKNITLHTLAQAIQQCENIDVIAVLNIVNQQEEKLTYPFGNVITPASGVRVVTGGPSTFFDIPAIGSNLKHKIGDDNEDIIVDLGGLFKLNHLVIELANGNWSYWIEVFEDMVNWNRVVDYSKYICRSVQRLYFKESAVRYIRICGTAPVKGIFEISRLEAYYTENPLDFDPETGIVIPSDNVALQSKNVQWCVK
;
A
#
# COMPACT_ATOMS: atom_id res chain seq x y z
N MET A 1 0.27 32.96 33.57
CA MET A 1 -0.71 31.91 33.28
C MET A 1 -1.57 32.21 32.05
N GLU A 2 -1.72 33.47 31.60
CA GLU A 2 -2.44 33.79 30.33
C GLU A 2 -1.58 33.73 29.06
N ARG A 3 -0.23 33.73 29.15
CA ARG A 3 0.66 33.72 27.97
C ARG A 3 0.92 32.34 27.34
N LEU A 4 0.42 31.26 27.93
CA LEU A 4 0.64 29.89 27.43
C LEU A 4 -0.49 29.41 26.50
N GLN A 5 -1.70 29.98 26.58
CA GLN A 5 -2.84 29.57 25.75
C GLN A 5 -2.83 30.22 24.34
N ASP A 6 -2.31 31.45 24.19
CA ASP A 6 -2.20 32.09 22.87
C ASP A 6 -1.05 31.50 22.01
N ALA A 7 -0.08 30.84 22.64
CA ALA A 7 1.01 30.15 21.96
C ALA A 7 0.54 28.85 21.29
N ASP A 8 -0.41 28.14 21.89
CA ASP A 8 -0.98 26.91 21.32
C ASP A 8 -1.70 27.18 20.00
N ILE A 9 -2.50 28.25 19.90
CA ILE A 9 -3.30 28.55 18.69
C ILE A 9 -2.41 29.01 17.52
N SER A 10 -1.37 29.82 17.81
CA SER A 10 -0.41 30.24 16.78
C SER A 10 0.47 29.09 16.31
N SER A 11 0.79 28.14 17.20
CA SER A 11 1.52 26.91 16.87
C SER A 11 0.65 25.95 16.04
N LEU A 12 -0.65 25.86 16.33
CA LEU A 12 -1.61 25.03 15.60
C LEU A 12 -1.83 25.49 14.15
N GLU A 13 -1.82 26.79 13.85
CA GLU A 13 -1.89 27.27 12.45
C GLU A 13 -0.59 26.98 11.67
N LEU A 14 0.55 26.90 12.35
CA LEU A 14 1.86 26.57 11.77
C LEU A 14 2.05 25.09 11.42
N ILE A 15 1.26 24.20 12.04
CA ILE A 15 1.29 22.74 11.84
C ILE A 15 0.68 22.31 10.50
N ARG A 16 -0.08 23.17 9.81
CA ARG A 16 -0.60 22.87 8.44
C ARG A 16 0.48 22.73 7.36
N ASN A 17 1.73 23.07 7.67
CA ASN A 17 2.83 22.95 6.73
C ASN A 17 3.68 21.73 7.11
N ASP A 18 3.67 20.71 6.26
CA ASP A 18 4.44 19.46 6.43
C ASP A 18 5.92 19.74 6.79
N ASN A 19 6.47 20.85 6.30
CA ASN A 19 7.85 21.25 6.57
C ASN A 19 8.13 21.56 8.05
N LYS A 20 7.15 22.02 8.83
CA LYS A 20 7.34 22.35 10.26
C LYS A 20 6.88 21.25 11.20
N LEU A 21 6.20 20.24 10.68
CA LEU A 21 5.65 19.15 11.49
C LEU A 21 6.76 18.39 12.25
N CYS A 22 7.91 18.13 11.62
CA CYS A 22 9.04 17.47 12.28
C CYS A 22 9.65 18.32 13.40
N GLU A 23 9.78 19.64 13.20
CA GLU A 23 10.32 20.56 14.20
C GLU A 23 9.39 20.66 15.42
N VAL A 24 8.09 20.79 15.17
CA VAL A 24 7.07 20.84 16.23
C VAL A 24 7.01 19.51 16.98
N LEU A 25 7.12 18.38 16.28
CA LEU A 25 7.13 17.06 16.92
C LEU A 25 8.38 16.88 17.81
N ASN A 26 9.55 17.30 17.36
CA ASN A 26 10.76 17.30 18.17
C ASN A 26 10.58 18.14 19.45
N ALA A 27 10.09 19.37 19.32
CA ALA A 27 9.85 20.26 20.46
C ALA A 27 8.80 19.71 21.43
N ALA A 28 7.69 19.14 20.92
CA ALA A 28 6.64 18.54 21.72
C ALA A 28 7.15 17.36 22.55
N VAL A 29 8.00 16.53 21.95
CA VAL A 29 8.62 15.37 22.60
C VAL A 29 9.65 15.79 23.64
N GLU A 30 10.44 16.84 23.37
CA GLU A 30 11.36 17.42 24.36
C GLU A 30 10.62 18.01 25.56
N CYS A 31 9.50 18.70 25.32
CA CYS A 31 8.66 19.28 26.36
C CYS A 31 7.72 18.27 27.05
N SER A 32 7.72 16.99 26.62
CA SER A 32 6.84 15.94 27.16
C SER A 32 5.36 16.34 27.17
N GLN A 33 4.90 16.99 26.10
CA GLN A 33 3.51 17.40 25.93
C GLN A 33 2.72 16.35 25.13
N ASP A 34 2.11 15.40 25.84
CA ASP A 34 1.39 14.27 25.22
C ASP A 34 0.24 14.71 24.30
N ASP A 35 -0.49 15.77 24.68
CA ASP A 35 -1.61 16.31 23.88
C ASP A 35 -1.12 16.87 22.53
N LEU A 36 0.02 17.55 22.52
CA LEU A 36 0.61 18.11 21.30
C LEU A 36 1.21 17.01 20.42
N ILE A 37 1.83 15.98 21.02
CA ILE A 37 2.31 14.81 20.29
C ILE A 37 1.15 14.10 19.59
N ALA A 38 0.04 13.86 20.31
CA ALA A 38 -1.15 13.24 19.73
C ALA A 38 -1.72 14.07 18.56
N HIS A 39 -1.74 15.41 18.70
CA HIS A 39 -2.18 16.29 17.63
C HIS A 39 -1.25 16.23 16.41
N CYS A 40 0.08 16.22 16.62
CA CYS A 40 1.04 16.06 15.53
C CYS A 40 0.84 14.73 14.77
N LEU A 41 0.57 13.63 15.46
CA LEU A 41 0.32 12.33 14.83
C LEU A 41 -0.98 12.33 14.00
N GLU A 42 -2.06 12.95 14.50
CA GLU A 42 -3.29 13.12 13.71
C GLU A 42 -3.08 14.03 12.47
N GLN A 43 -2.19 15.01 12.57
CA GLN A 43 -1.81 15.85 11.43
C GLN A 43 -0.99 15.07 10.40
N VAL A 44 -0.10 14.17 10.81
CA VAL A 44 0.59 13.23 9.91
C VAL A 44 -0.41 12.40 9.09
N LYS A 45 -1.50 11.95 9.72
CA LYS A 45 -2.58 11.24 9.03
C LYS A 45 -3.32 12.16 8.06
N THR A 46 -3.59 13.40 8.44
CA THR A 46 -4.30 14.39 7.60
C THR A 46 -3.45 14.81 6.38
N SER A 47 -2.12 14.81 6.51
CA SER A 47 -1.19 15.07 5.41
C SER A 47 -0.87 13.85 4.55
N ASN A 48 -1.62 12.74 4.71
CA ASN A 48 -1.43 11.51 3.95
C ASN A 48 0.01 10.96 4.10
N PHE A 49 0.58 11.04 5.30
CA PHE A 49 1.89 10.48 5.63
C PHE A 49 3.06 10.99 4.76
N SER A 50 2.90 12.18 4.13
CA SER A 50 3.92 12.83 3.30
C SER A 50 5.27 13.00 4.01
N ILE A 51 5.25 13.06 5.35
CA ILE A 51 6.40 13.17 6.24
C ILE A 51 7.48 12.11 5.93
N ILE A 52 7.10 10.88 5.54
CA ILE A 52 8.03 9.77 5.28
C ILE A 52 8.93 10.06 4.08
N THR A 53 8.40 10.77 3.09
CA THR A 53 9.13 11.18 1.88
C THR A 53 9.85 12.51 2.05
N SER A 54 9.62 13.22 3.16
CA SER A 54 10.20 14.54 3.39
C SER A 54 11.66 14.47 3.81
N GLU A 55 12.47 15.41 3.33
CA GLU A 55 13.85 15.60 3.81
C GLU A 55 13.89 15.92 5.31
N ASN A 56 12.83 16.54 5.83
CA ASN A 56 12.71 16.92 7.24
C ASN A 56 12.49 15.71 8.15
N PHE A 57 12.15 14.53 7.63
CA PHE A 57 12.14 13.31 8.43
C PHE A 57 13.51 13.03 9.06
N LYS A 58 14.60 13.36 8.34
CA LYS A 58 15.98 13.15 8.75
C LYS A 58 16.37 13.99 9.98
N THR A 59 15.63 15.07 10.28
CA THR A 59 15.92 15.97 11.41
C THR A 59 15.25 15.52 12.72
N LEU A 60 14.44 14.46 12.69
CA LEU A 60 13.76 13.95 13.88
C LEU A 60 14.74 13.35 14.89
N HIS A 61 14.53 13.63 16.17
CA HIS A 61 15.26 13.00 17.27
C HIS A 61 14.77 11.57 17.52
N VAL A 62 15.63 10.72 18.12
CA VAL A 62 15.32 9.31 18.44
C VAL A 62 13.98 9.14 19.14
N LYS A 63 13.71 9.99 20.15
CA LYS A 63 12.44 9.93 20.89
C LYS A 63 11.23 10.22 20.00
N ALA A 64 11.31 11.21 19.11
CA ALA A 64 10.24 11.52 18.18
C ALA A 64 9.99 10.36 17.20
N VAL A 65 11.07 9.75 16.68
CA VAL A 65 10.98 8.56 15.84
C VAL A 65 10.34 7.38 16.58
N SER A 66 10.62 7.21 17.88
CA SER A 66 10.03 6.13 18.70
C SER A 66 8.50 6.25 18.86
N TYR A 67 7.94 7.46 18.86
CA TYR A 67 6.49 7.67 18.85
C TYR A 67 5.90 7.53 17.45
N LEU A 68 6.66 7.94 16.43
CA LEU A 68 6.19 7.99 15.05
C LEU A 68 6.16 6.59 14.40
N LEU A 69 7.18 5.75 14.57
CA LEU A 69 7.26 4.45 13.92
C LEU A 69 6.07 3.52 14.23
N PRO A 70 5.62 3.34 15.49
CA PRO A 70 4.45 2.52 15.78
C PRO A 70 3.17 3.05 15.14
N PHE A 71 3.02 4.37 15.07
CA PHE A 71 1.88 5.02 14.44
C PHE A 71 1.89 4.79 12.91
N LEU A 72 3.04 4.98 12.27
CA LEU A 72 3.20 4.72 10.84
C LEU A 72 2.98 3.25 10.50
N ALA A 73 3.53 2.32 11.28
CA ALA A 73 3.42 0.87 11.07
C ALA A 73 1.97 0.35 11.14
N SER A 74 1.02 1.16 11.61
CA SER A 74 -0.41 0.83 11.57
C SER A 74 -1.10 1.18 10.26
N LYS A 75 -0.55 2.11 9.46
CA LYS A 75 -1.27 2.77 8.37
C LYS A 75 -0.49 2.89 7.06
N VAL A 76 0.83 2.79 7.13
CA VAL A 76 1.74 2.89 5.99
C VAL A 76 2.39 1.53 5.75
N PRO A 77 2.61 1.14 4.48
CA PRO A 77 3.35 -0.07 4.16
C PRO A 77 4.75 -0.10 4.78
N ASP A 78 5.14 -1.26 5.34
CA ASP A 78 6.41 -1.42 6.08
C ASP A 78 7.66 -1.08 5.26
N PHE A 79 7.62 -1.28 3.94
CA PHE A 79 8.75 -0.97 3.06
C PHE A 79 9.01 0.54 2.94
N GLU A 80 7.97 1.39 2.94
CA GLU A 80 8.14 2.86 2.88
C GLU A 80 8.78 3.35 4.17
N ILE A 81 8.26 2.84 5.29
CA ILE A 81 8.76 3.13 6.63
C ILE A 81 10.22 2.68 6.73
N PHE A 82 10.55 1.49 6.25
CA PHE A 82 11.91 0.98 6.29
C PHE A 82 12.88 1.80 5.45
N ASN A 83 12.51 2.17 4.21
CA ASN A 83 13.37 3.00 3.36
C ASN A 83 13.60 4.39 3.97
N ALA A 84 12.56 5.03 4.51
CA ALA A 84 12.70 6.30 5.21
C ALA A 84 13.54 6.16 6.49
N PHE A 85 13.37 5.06 7.23
CA PHE A 85 14.17 4.77 8.41
C PHE A 85 15.65 4.54 8.08
N VAL A 86 15.96 3.84 6.98
CA VAL A 86 17.33 3.69 6.48
C VAL A 86 17.94 5.04 6.10
N ALA A 87 17.18 5.90 5.42
CA ALA A 87 17.63 7.26 5.11
C ALA A 87 17.89 8.09 6.38
N TRP A 88 17.06 7.93 7.42
CA TRP A 88 17.25 8.58 8.72
C TRP A 88 18.48 8.04 9.47
N MET A 89 18.72 6.72 9.46
CA MET A 89 19.92 6.11 10.07
C MET A 89 21.21 6.63 9.43
N ASN A 90 21.21 6.78 8.10
CA ASN A 90 22.35 7.34 7.37
C ASN A 90 22.62 8.80 7.73
N ALA A 91 21.58 9.58 8.04
CA ALA A 91 21.72 10.97 8.47
C ALA A 91 22.11 11.11 9.96
N ASN A 92 21.84 10.11 10.80
CA ASN A 92 22.02 10.14 12.25
C ASN A 92 22.90 8.98 12.79
N PRO A 93 24.15 8.83 12.32
CA PRO A 93 25.01 7.70 12.70
C PRO A 93 25.36 7.65 14.20
N SER A 94 25.28 8.79 14.90
CA SER A 94 25.52 8.88 16.35
C SER A 94 24.49 8.11 17.18
N GLU A 95 23.31 7.83 16.63
CA GLU A 95 22.20 7.19 17.34
C GLU A 95 22.14 5.67 17.14
N SER A 96 23.21 5.07 16.64
CA SER A 96 23.30 3.66 16.27
C SER A 96 22.89 2.67 17.36
N THR A 97 23.04 3.03 18.63
CA THR A 97 22.60 2.22 19.78
C THR A 97 21.10 1.96 19.80
N HIS A 98 20.29 2.88 19.26
CA HIS A 98 18.83 2.82 19.28
C HIS A 98 18.24 2.14 18.04
N PHE A 99 19.04 1.92 16.98
CA PHE A 99 18.53 1.41 15.70
C PHE A 99 17.86 0.04 15.84
N THR A 100 18.49 -0.89 16.57
CA THR A 100 17.95 -2.23 16.76
C THR A 100 16.64 -2.22 17.55
N GLU A 101 16.46 -1.28 18.48
CA GLU A 101 15.22 -1.12 19.22
C GLU A 101 14.11 -0.55 18.32
N LEU A 102 14.42 0.50 17.57
CA LEU A 102 13.47 1.14 16.65
C LEU A 102 13.03 0.22 15.50
N LEU A 103 13.94 -0.61 14.99
CA LEU A 103 13.65 -1.58 13.93
C LEU A 103 12.58 -2.60 14.33
N LYS A 104 12.41 -2.89 15.63
CA LYS A 104 11.37 -3.82 16.10
C LYS A 104 9.95 -3.31 15.84
N HIS A 105 9.78 -2.00 15.65
CA HIS A 105 8.48 -1.41 15.33
C HIS A 105 8.10 -1.56 13.85
N ILE A 106 9.03 -1.96 12.98
CA ILE A 106 8.81 -2.14 11.54
C ILE A 106 8.65 -3.64 11.26
N TYR A 107 7.61 -4.06 10.54
CA TYR A 107 7.42 -5.47 10.17
C TYR A 107 8.26 -5.81 8.95
N LEU A 108 9.54 -6.07 9.18
CA LEU A 108 10.53 -6.40 8.15
C LEU A 108 10.16 -7.65 7.35
N LYS A 109 9.41 -8.58 7.95
CA LYS A 109 8.91 -9.78 7.26
C LYS A 109 7.92 -9.47 6.11
N ASN A 110 7.27 -8.31 6.15
CA ASN A 110 6.40 -7.84 5.07
C ASN A 110 7.19 -7.19 3.92
N ILE A 111 8.51 -7.09 4.02
CA ILE A 111 9.39 -6.50 3.01
C ILE A 111 10.10 -7.61 2.25
N THR A 112 10.23 -7.47 0.93
CA THR A 112 10.94 -8.47 0.13
C THR A 112 12.42 -8.54 0.50
N LEU A 113 13.01 -9.74 0.46
CA LEU A 113 14.45 -9.93 0.70
C LEU A 113 15.33 -9.09 -0.23
N HIS A 114 14.91 -8.89 -1.48
CA HIS A 114 15.64 -8.07 -2.43
C HIS A 114 15.67 -6.60 -2.00
N THR A 115 14.51 -6.03 -1.63
CA THR A 115 14.42 -4.64 -1.15
C THR A 115 15.19 -4.46 0.17
N LEU A 116 15.06 -5.41 1.10
CA LEU A 116 15.86 -5.41 2.33
C LEU A 116 17.35 -5.40 2.01
N ALA A 117 17.82 -6.28 1.13
CA ALA A 117 19.22 -6.35 0.74
C ALA A 117 19.73 -5.07 0.08
N GLN A 118 18.94 -4.46 -0.83
CA GLN A 118 19.30 -3.20 -1.47
C GLN A 118 19.46 -2.04 -0.47
N ALA A 119 18.50 -1.90 0.45
CA ALA A 119 18.55 -0.83 1.44
C ALA A 119 19.67 -1.06 2.47
N ILE A 120 19.91 -2.31 2.89
CA ILE A 120 21.02 -2.69 3.76
C ILE A 120 22.37 -2.38 3.12
N GLN A 121 22.54 -2.65 1.82
CA GLN A 121 23.78 -2.32 1.10
C GLN A 121 24.08 -0.82 1.06
N GLN A 122 23.06 0.04 1.19
CA GLN A 122 23.19 1.49 1.21
C GLN A 122 23.43 2.06 2.61
N CYS A 123 23.49 1.23 3.64
CA CYS A 123 23.67 1.66 5.03
C CYS A 123 24.84 0.93 5.68
N GLU A 124 25.90 1.66 6.06
CA GLU A 124 27.08 1.06 6.70
C GLU A 124 26.83 0.66 8.16
N ASN A 125 25.84 1.28 8.82
CA ASN A 125 25.62 1.15 10.27
C ASN A 125 24.51 0.15 10.66
N ILE A 126 23.93 -0.57 9.69
CA ILE A 126 22.86 -1.51 9.98
C ILE A 126 23.43 -2.91 10.28
N ASP A 127 23.11 -3.45 11.44
CA ASP A 127 23.51 -4.82 11.80
C ASP A 127 22.61 -5.83 11.07
N VAL A 128 23.15 -6.42 10.01
CA VAL A 128 22.47 -7.44 9.19
C VAL A 128 21.99 -8.62 10.03
N ILE A 129 22.76 -9.05 11.04
CA ILE A 129 22.39 -10.18 11.90
C ILE A 129 21.20 -9.79 12.77
N ALA A 130 21.19 -8.56 13.31
CA ALA A 130 20.05 -8.05 14.07
C ALA A 130 18.78 -7.97 13.21
N VAL A 131 18.87 -7.46 11.97
CA VAL A 131 17.75 -7.41 11.03
C VAL A 131 17.19 -8.82 10.76
N LEU A 132 18.06 -9.79 10.45
CA LEU A 132 17.63 -11.17 10.18
C LEU A 132 16.96 -11.82 11.40
N ASN A 133 17.48 -11.56 12.61
CA ASN A 133 16.87 -12.06 13.83
C ASN A 133 15.47 -11.48 14.05
N ILE A 134 15.27 -10.18 13.78
CA ILE A 134 13.96 -9.52 13.86
C ILE A 134 12.99 -10.15 12.83
N VAL A 135 13.41 -10.30 11.57
CA VAL A 135 12.60 -10.92 10.50
C VAL A 135 12.13 -12.34 10.90
N ASN A 136 13.04 -13.13 11.49
CA ASN A 136 12.72 -14.51 11.90
C ASN A 136 11.77 -14.59 13.09
N GLN A 137 11.76 -13.58 13.96
CA GLN A 137 10.88 -13.53 15.15
C GLN A 137 9.50 -12.94 14.85
N GLN A 138 9.35 -12.20 13.76
CA GLN A 138 8.09 -11.58 13.40
C GLN A 138 7.13 -12.58 12.73
N GLU A 139 5.85 -12.48 13.08
CA GLU A 139 4.75 -13.08 12.34
C GLU A 139 4.28 -12.13 11.23
N GLU A 140 3.67 -12.66 10.17
CA GLU A 140 3.10 -11.80 9.12
C GLU A 140 1.96 -10.95 9.70
N LYS A 141 2.02 -9.64 9.50
CA LYS A 141 1.00 -8.70 9.98
C LYS A 141 0.09 -8.29 8.85
N LEU A 142 -1.21 -8.39 9.11
CA LEU A 142 -2.24 -7.82 8.25
C LEU A 142 -2.22 -6.29 8.32
N THR A 143 -2.00 -5.64 7.18
CA THR A 143 -1.94 -4.18 7.06
C THR A 143 -3.19 -3.62 6.40
N TYR A 144 -3.75 -2.54 6.95
CA TYR A 144 -4.85 -1.78 6.34
C TYR A 144 -4.26 -0.65 5.50
N PRO A 145 -4.26 -0.76 4.16
CA PRO A 145 -3.55 0.20 3.33
C PRO A 145 -4.28 1.54 3.25
N PHE A 146 -3.49 2.62 3.31
CA PHE A 146 -3.97 3.96 3.01
C PHE A 146 -3.70 4.29 1.53
N GLY A 147 -4.62 3.90 0.65
CA GLY A 147 -4.51 4.13 -0.80
C GLY A 147 -4.14 2.89 -1.61
N ASN A 148 -3.57 3.10 -2.80
CA ASN A 148 -3.21 2.02 -3.71
C ASN A 148 -2.00 1.26 -3.19
N VAL A 149 -2.11 -0.06 -2.98
CA VAL A 149 -0.96 -0.91 -2.58
C VAL A 149 -0.08 -1.33 -3.75
N ILE A 150 -0.57 -1.19 -4.98
CA ILE A 150 0.14 -1.57 -6.19
C ILE A 150 0.94 -0.36 -6.68
N THR A 151 2.06 -0.08 -6.00
CA THR A 151 3.00 0.98 -6.37
C THR A 151 4.38 0.40 -6.66
N PRO A 152 5.21 1.04 -7.52
CA PRO A 152 6.58 0.59 -7.78
C PRO A 152 7.43 0.47 -6.52
N ALA A 153 7.10 1.26 -5.49
CA ALA A 153 7.81 1.23 -4.23
C ALA A 153 7.44 -0.01 -3.39
N SER A 154 6.23 -0.59 -3.57
CA SER A 154 5.63 -1.56 -2.65
C SER A 154 6.19 -2.97 -2.63
N GLY A 155 7.33 -3.21 -3.27
CA GLY A 155 7.88 -4.56 -3.42
C GLY A 155 6.93 -5.50 -4.18
N VAL A 156 5.93 -4.93 -4.86
CA VAL A 156 4.95 -5.65 -5.66
C VAL A 156 5.66 -6.26 -6.84
N ARG A 157 5.41 -7.54 -7.09
CA ARG A 157 6.03 -8.27 -8.21
C ARG A 157 4.98 -9.04 -8.99
N VAL A 158 5.17 -9.06 -10.31
CA VAL A 158 4.42 -9.92 -11.20
C VAL A 158 5.12 -11.26 -11.24
N VAL A 159 4.47 -12.30 -10.72
CA VAL A 159 5.02 -13.67 -10.67
C VAL A 159 4.88 -14.33 -12.03
N THR A 160 3.74 -14.17 -12.69
CA THR A 160 3.39 -14.70 -14.02
C THR A 160 2.47 -13.73 -14.77
N GLY A 161 2.38 -13.85 -16.10
CA GLY A 161 1.51 -12.99 -16.93
C GLY A 161 2.10 -11.62 -17.28
N GLY A 162 3.41 -11.55 -17.52
CA GLY A 162 4.15 -10.35 -17.97
C GLY A 162 5.45 -10.74 -18.70
N PRO A 163 6.24 -9.81 -19.24
CA PRO A 163 7.54 -10.15 -19.82
C PRO A 163 8.39 -10.88 -18.77
N SER A 164 8.92 -12.04 -19.14
CA SER A 164 9.60 -13.03 -18.28
C SER A 164 10.95 -12.56 -17.70
N THR A 165 11.23 -11.26 -17.70
CA THR A 165 12.49 -10.68 -17.25
C THR A 165 12.21 -9.49 -16.33
N PHE A 166 12.80 -9.59 -15.14
CA PHE A 166 12.96 -8.52 -14.16
C PHE A 166 13.29 -7.15 -14.77
N PHE A 167 12.99 -6.11 -13.97
CA PHE A 167 13.36 -4.68 -14.04
C PHE A 167 12.21 -3.72 -14.35
N ASP A 168 11.94 -2.87 -13.34
CA ASP A 168 11.48 -1.49 -13.43
C ASP A 168 10.46 -1.17 -14.53
N ILE A 169 9.20 -1.50 -14.28
CA ILE A 169 8.10 -0.79 -14.94
C ILE A 169 7.50 0.16 -13.89
N PRO A 170 7.69 1.50 -14.03
CA PRO A 170 7.20 2.51 -13.10
C PRO A 170 5.67 2.60 -13.00
N ALA A 171 4.95 1.72 -13.70
CA ALA A 171 3.52 1.60 -13.68
C ALA A 171 3.18 0.12 -13.86
N ILE A 172 2.74 -0.56 -12.81
CA ILE A 172 2.37 -1.99 -12.79
C ILE A 172 1.21 -2.31 -13.78
N GLY A 173 0.73 -1.32 -14.54
CA GLY A 173 -0.28 -1.44 -15.56
C GLY A 173 0.19 -1.76 -16.98
N SER A 174 1.28 -1.17 -17.47
CA SER A 174 1.59 -1.29 -18.90
C SER A 174 2.20 -2.68 -19.18
N ASN A 175 1.41 -3.59 -19.75
CA ASN A 175 1.80 -4.89 -20.34
C ASN A 175 1.57 -6.16 -19.49
N LEU A 176 0.64 -6.16 -18.53
CA LEU A 176 0.20 -7.40 -17.88
C LEU A 176 -0.66 -8.20 -18.86
N LYS A 177 -0.20 -9.38 -19.27
CA LYS A 177 -0.86 -10.23 -20.27
C LYS A 177 -0.56 -11.71 -20.09
N HIS A 178 -1.53 -12.55 -20.44
CA HIS A 178 -1.32 -13.99 -20.52
C HIS A 178 -2.08 -14.62 -21.68
N LYS A 179 -1.66 -15.82 -22.08
CA LYS A 179 -2.40 -16.61 -23.07
C LYS A 179 -3.60 -17.28 -22.41
N ILE A 180 -4.75 -17.17 -23.05
CA ILE A 180 -5.99 -17.78 -22.58
C ILE A 180 -5.96 -19.28 -22.89
N GLY A 181 -6.24 -20.11 -21.89
CA GLY A 181 -6.24 -21.57 -22.00
C GLY A 181 -4.90 -22.23 -21.68
N ASP A 182 -3.91 -21.48 -21.21
CA ASP A 182 -2.71 -22.02 -20.56
C ASP A 182 -2.74 -21.66 -19.07
N ASP A 183 -3.11 -22.64 -18.22
CA ASP A 183 -3.31 -22.43 -16.78
C ASP A 183 -2.03 -22.00 -16.05
N ASN A 184 -0.85 -22.18 -16.68
CA ASN A 184 0.45 -21.80 -16.12
C ASN A 184 0.84 -20.35 -16.42
N GLU A 185 0.09 -19.63 -17.25
CA GLU A 185 0.44 -18.27 -17.68
C GLU A 185 -0.39 -17.17 -17.02
N ASP A 186 -1.39 -17.50 -16.21
CA ASP A 186 -2.28 -16.52 -15.55
C ASP A 186 -1.52 -15.35 -14.92
N ILE A 187 -2.15 -14.17 -14.89
CA ILE A 187 -1.53 -12.99 -14.29
C ILE A 187 -1.56 -13.16 -12.77
N ILE A 188 -0.40 -13.38 -12.16
CA ILE A 188 -0.26 -13.48 -10.70
C ILE A 188 0.59 -12.32 -10.21
N VAL A 189 0.04 -11.55 -9.28
CA VAL A 189 0.70 -10.40 -8.66
C VAL A 189 0.86 -10.69 -7.17
N ASP A 190 2.11 -10.65 -6.69
CA ASP A 190 2.45 -10.70 -5.26
C ASP A 190 2.56 -9.27 -4.75
N LEU A 191 1.79 -8.95 -3.72
CA LEU A 191 1.76 -7.61 -3.14
C LEU A 191 2.97 -7.33 -2.23
N GLY A 192 3.85 -8.31 -1.99
CA GLY A 192 5.01 -8.18 -1.11
C GLY A 192 4.70 -8.39 0.37
N GLY A 193 3.49 -8.01 0.81
CA GLY A 193 2.97 -8.19 2.17
C GLY A 193 1.50 -8.62 2.20
N LEU A 194 0.97 -8.81 3.41
CA LEU A 194 -0.42 -9.19 3.64
C LEU A 194 -1.27 -7.93 3.87
N PHE A 195 -2.19 -7.64 2.97
CA PHE A 195 -3.04 -6.45 3.02
C PHE A 195 -4.51 -6.80 3.17
N LYS A 196 -5.25 -6.02 3.96
CA LYS A 196 -6.71 -6.13 4.02
C LYS A 196 -7.31 -5.35 2.86
N LEU A 197 -7.98 -6.02 1.92
CA LEU A 197 -8.49 -5.42 0.68
C LEU A 197 -9.98 -5.74 0.48
N ASN A 198 -10.68 -4.82 -0.17
CA ASN A 198 -12.08 -5.00 -0.58
C ASN A 198 -12.44 -4.25 -1.88
N HIS A 199 -11.48 -3.60 -2.54
CA HIS A 199 -11.70 -2.84 -3.77
C HIS A 199 -10.51 -2.99 -4.72
N LEU A 200 -10.77 -3.41 -5.95
CA LEU A 200 -9.80 -3.45 -7.05
C LEU A 200 -10.24 -2.54 -8.19
N VAL A 201 -9.26 -1.90 -8.84
CA VAL A 201 -9.48 -1.17 -10.09
C VAL A 201 -8.61 -1.80 -11.15
N ILE A 202 -9.23 -2.28 -12.22
CA ILE A 202 -8.51 -2.80 -13.39
C ILE A 202 -8.87 -2.01 -14.64
N GLU A 203 -7.89 -1.70 -15.47
CA GLU A 203 -8.12 -1.13 -16.80
C GLU A 203 -7.85 -2.19 -17.85
N LEU A 204 -8.90 -2.60 -18.54
CA LEU A 204 -8.80 -3.59 -19.61
C LEU A 204 -8.28 -2.92 -20.89
N ALA A 205 -7.37 -3.60 -21.60
CA ALA A 205 -6.92 -3.14 -22.92
C ALA A 205 -8.08 -3.07 -23.92
N ASN A 206 -7.92 -2.30 -25.00
CA ASN A 206 -8.96 -2.13 -26.03
C ASN A 206 -9.50 -3.49 -26.53
N GLY A 207 -10.75 -3.81 -26.22
CA GLY A 207 -11.36 -5.08 -26.59
C GLY A 207 -12.54 -5.47 -25.70
N ASN A 208 -13.09 -6.65 -25.98
CA ASN A 208 -14.10 -7.32 -25.18
C ASN A 208 -13.43 -8.42 -24.39
N TRP A 209 -13.55 -8.40 -23.08
CA TRP A 209 -12.91 -9.38 -22.23
C TRP A 209 -13.89 -9.99 -21.23
N SER A 210 -13.65 -11.24 -20.88
CA SER A 210 -14.30 -11.93 -19.78
C SER A 210 -13.19 -12.52 -18.94
N TYR A 211 -13.33 -12.46 -17.62
CA TYR A 211 -12.25 -12.81 -16.70
C TYR A 211 -12.81 -13.16 -15.33
N TRP A 212 -12.00 -13.79 -14.50
CA TRP A 212 -12.26 -13.91 -13.07
C TRP A 212 -11.02 -13.46 -12.29
N ILE A 213 -11.24 -13.11 -11.02
CA ILE A 213 -10.18 -12.71 -10.09
C ILE A 213 -10.27 -13.59 -8.85
N GLU A 214 -9.12 -14.14 -8.49
CA GLU A 214 -8.91 -14.87 -7.24
C GLU A 214 -7.91 -14.11 -6.37
N VAL A 215 -8.15 -14.10 -5.06
CA VAL A 215 -7.22 -13.58 -4.06
C VAL A 215 -6.76 -14.72 -3.16
N PHE A 216 -5.54 -14.62 -2.69
CA PHE A 216 -4.99 -15.61 -1.77
C PHE A 216 -5.13 -15.09 -0.33
N GLU A 217 -6.08 -15.68 0.41
CA GLU A 217 -6.63 -15.07 1.62
C GLU A 217 -5.79 -15.32 2.88
N ASP A 218 -5.26 -16.54 3.07
CA ASP A 218 -4.58 -16.94 4.32
C ASP A 218 -3.48 -17.99 4.11
N MET A 219 -2.67 -17.88 3.04
CA MET A 219 -1.61 -18.86 2.74
C MET A 219 -2.10 -20.30 2.47
N VAL A 220 -3.41 -20.54 2.43
CA VAL A 220 -4.02 -21.88 2.31
C VAL A 220 -4.72 -22.09 0.97
N ASN A 221 -5.61 -21.19 0.53
CA ASN A 221 -6.42 -21.38 -0.68
C ASN A 221 -6.61 -20.08 -1.47
N TRP A 222 -6.79 -20.25 -2.80
CA TRP A 222 -7.29 -19.21 -3.68
C TRP A 222 -8.81 -19.07 -3.50
N ASN A 223 -9.28 -17.84 -3.31
CA ASN A 223 -10.68 -17.50 -3.17
C ASN A 223 -11.13 -16.62 -4.34
N ARG A 224 -12.19 -17.04 -5.04
CA ARG A 224 -12.73 -16.28 -6.17
C ARG A 224 -13.58 -15.13 -5.65
N VAL A 225 -13.08 -13.91 -5.85
CA VAL A 225 -13.75 -12.68 -5.40
C VAL A 225 -14.56 -12.01 -6.50
N VAL A 226 -14.23 -12.28 -7.77
CA VAL A 226 -14.96 -11.77 -8.93
C VAL A 226 -15.03 -12.86 -10.00
N ASP A 227 -16.24 -13.15 -10.50
CA ASP A 227 -16.43 -14.05 -11.64
C ASP A 227 -17.20 -13.37 -12.77
N TYR A 228 -16.46 -12.72 -13.66
CA TYR A 228 -16.99 -12.12 -14.88
C TYR A 228 -16.73 -12.98 -16.12
N SER A 229 -16.59 -14.30 -15.95
CA SER A 229 -16.34 -15.22 -17.07
C SER A 229 -17.47 -15.26 -18.11
N LYS A 230 -18.68 -14.87 -17.70
CA LYS A 230 -19.89 -14.84 -18.54
C LYS A 230 -20.28 -13.45 -19.04
N TYR A 231 -19.47 -12.43 -18.72
CA TYR A 231 -19.80 -11.04 -19.00
C TYR A 231 -18.79 -10.43 -19.97
N ILE A 232 -19.26 -9.52 -20.82
CA ILE A 232 -18.39 -8.76 -21.72
C ILE A 232 -18.03 -7.43 -21.05
N CYS A 233 -16.78 -7.37 -20.59
CA CYS A 233 -16.21 -6.23 -19.87
C CYS A 233 -15.30 -5.41 -20.80
N ARG A 234 -15.27 -4.08 -20.58
CA ARG A 234 -14.48 -3.11 -21.36
C ARG A 234 -14.04 -1.93 -20.49
N SER A 235 -12.88 -1.36 -20.77
CA SER A 235 -12.36 -0.17 -20.07
C SER A 235 -12.14 -0.44 -18.57
N VAL A 236 -12.24 0.60 -17.74
CA VAL A 236 -11.99 0.56 -16.29
C VAL A 236 -13.11 -0.17 -15.56
N GLN A 237 -12.75 -1.24 -14.85
CA GLN A 237 -13.64 -1.99 -13.97
C GLN A 237 -13.31 -1.61 -12.52
N ARG A 238 -14.33 -1.23 -11.76
CA ARG A 238 -14.24 -0.99 -10.31
C ARG A 238 -14.95 -2.13 -9.62
N LEU A 239 -14.19 -2.94 -8.90
CA LEU A 239 -14.62 -4.24 -8.40
C LEU A 239 -14.61 -4.19 -6.88
N TYR A 240 -15.74 -4.51 -6.26
CA TYR A 240 -15.89 -4.56 -4.82
C TYR A 240 -16.18 -5.99 -4.39
N PHE A 241 -15.61 -6.42 -3.28
CA PHE A 241 -15.75 -7.77 -2.76
C PHE A 241 -15.67 -7.75 -1.24
N LYS A 242 -15.98 -8.89 -0.60
CA LYS A 242 -15.91 -9.03 0.85
C LYS A 242 -14.47 -8.79 1.34
N GLU A 243 -14.34 -8.05 2.43
CA GLU A 243 -13.07 -7.72 3.05
C GLU A 243 -12.22 -8.97 3.35
N SER A 244 -11.11 -9.13 2.61
CA SER A 244 -10.22 -10.30 2.64
C SER A 244 -8.81 -9.87 2.99
N ALA A 245 -8.08 -10.69 3.76
CA ALA A 245 -6.62 -10.57 3.78
C ALA A 245 -6.12 -11.02 2.40
N VAL A 246 -5.11 -10.38 1.82
CA VAL A 246 -4.65 -10.66 0.45
C VAL A 246 -3.15 -10.47 0.38
N ARG A 247 -2.46 -11.53 -0.06
CA ARG A 247 -1.03 -11.47 -0.42
C ARG A 247 -0.82 -11.59 -1.94
N TYR A 248 -1.59 -12.45 -2.59
CA TYR A 248 -1.53 -12.65 -4.03
C TYR A 248 -2.87 -12.34 -4.69
N ILE A 249 -2.80 -11.75 -5.88
CA ILE A 249 -3.94 -11.53 -6.76
C ILE A 249 -3.69 -12.31 -8.03
N ARG A 250 -4.64 -13.17 -8.42
CA ARG A 250 -4.62 -13.93 -9.67
C ARG A 250 -5.75 -13.43 -10.56
N ILE A 251 -5.42 -13.08 -11.79
CA ILE A 251 -6.37 -12.61 -12.80
C ILE A 251 -6.23 -13.51 -14.03
N CYS A 252 -7.35 -14.08 -14.47
CA CYS A 252 -7.38 -14.97 -15.62
C CYS A 252 -8.49 -14.55 -16.58
N GLY A 253 -8.12 -14.29 -17.82
CA GLY A 253 -9.02 -14.11 -18.94
C GLY A 253 -9.60 -15.44 -19.42
N THR A 254 -10.89 -15.46 -19.68
CA THR A 254 -11.64 -16.67 -20.06
C THR A 254 -12.20 -16.63 -21.49
N ALA A 255 -12.47 -15.44 -22.04
CA ALA A 255 -13.03 -15.33 -23.39
C ALA A 255 -11.94 -15.40 -24.48
N PRO A 256 -11.97 -16.39 -25.38
CA PRO A 256 -10.87 -16.70 -26.30
C PRO A 256 -10.74 -15.75 -27.50
N VAL A 257 -11.58 -14.70 -27.62
CA VAL A 257 -11.72 -13.88 -28.85
C VAL A 257 -10.39 -13.36 -29.39
N LYS A 258 -9.42 -13.08 -28.51
CA LYS A 258 -8.07 -12.61 -28.89
C LYS A 258 -6.95 -13.60 -28.56
N GLY A 259 -7.23 -14.69 -27.85
CA GLY A 259 -6.23 -15.68 -27.39
C GLY A 259 -5.21 -15.19 -26.36
N ILE A 260 -5.03 -13.88 -26.20
CA ILE A 260 -4.18 -13.24 -25.19
C ILE A 260 -5.06 -12.27 -24.42
N PHE A 261 -5.13 -12.39 -23.10
CA PHE A 261 -5.79 -11.44 -22.20
C PHE A 261 -4.79 -10.38 -21.75
N GLU A 262 -5.20 -9.11 -21.72
CA GLU A 262 -4.31 -7.98 -21.41
C GLU A 262 -5.01 -6.93 -20.54
N ILE A 263 -4.29 -6.46 -19.51
CA ILE A 263 -4.68 -5.35 -18.66
C ILE A 263 -3.61 -4.25 -18.71
N SER A 264 -4.07 -3.00 -18.76
CA SER A 264 -3.26 -1.79 -18.89
C SER A 264 -3.05 -1.06 -17.56
N ARG A 265 -3.81 -1.42 -16.52
CA ARG A 265 -3.68 -0.89 -15.15
C ARG A 265 -4.28 -1.85 -14.15
N LEU A 266 -3.63 -1.99 -13.00
CA LEU A 266 -4.12 -2.73 -11.85
C LEU A 266 -3.82 -1.92 -10.59
N GLU A 267 -4.84 -1.72 -9.77
CA GLU A 267 -4.76 -1.04 -8.48
C GLU A 267 -5.57 -1.79 -7.44
N ALA A 268 -5.15 -1.70 -6.18
CA ALA A 268 -5.78 -2.40 -5.08
C ALA A 268 -5.88 -1.51 -3.85
N TYR A 269 -7.06 -1.51 -3.22
CA TYR A 269 -7.43 -0.58 -2.17
C TYR A 269 -8.19 -1.27 -1.03
N TYR A 270 -8.18 -0.60 0.11
CA TYR A 270 -9.14 -0.77 1.17
C TYR A 270 -10.05 0.47 1.25
N THR A 271 -11.36 0.27 1.35
CA THR A 271 -12.33 1.34 1.64
C THR A 271 -13.20 0.96 2.83
N GLU A 272 -13.37 1.87 3.78
CA GLU A 272 -14.26 1.67 4.93
C GLU A 272 -15.74 1.70 4.54
N ASN A 273 -16.06 2.40 3.44
CA ASN A 273 -17.42 2.53 2.91
C ASN A 273 -17.44 2.01 1.46
N PRO A 274 -17.45 0.68 1.24
CA PRO A 274 -17.60 0.13 -0.10
C PRO A 274 -18.98 0.46 -0.66
N LEU A 275 -19.07 0.59 -1.98
CA LEU A 275 -20.38 0.68 -2.64
C LEU A 275 -21.13 -0.64 -2.43
N ASP A 276 -22.45 -0.57 -2.31
CA ASP A 276 -23.28 -1.78 -2.28
C ASP A 276 -23.04 -2.59 -3.55
N PHE A 277 -22.84 -3.89 -3.40
CA PHE A 277 -22.65 -4.82 -4.50
C PHE A 277 -23.42 -6.10 -4.23
N ASP A 278 -23.82 -6.79 -5.29
CA ASP A 278 -24.42 -8.11 -5.18
C ASP A 278 -23.32 -9.14 -4.80
N PRO A 279 -23.40 -9.81 -3.65
CA PRO A 279 -22.38 -10.77 -3.23
C PRO A 279 -22.22 -11.98 -4.14
N GLU A 280 -23.25 -12.35 -4.91
CA GLU A 280 -23.18 -13.50 -5.83
C GLU A 280 -22.47 -13.12 -7.14
N THR A 281 -22.74 -11.93 -7.65
CA THR A 281 -22.20 -11.50 -8.95
C THR A 281 -20.98 -10.58 -8.84
N GLY A 282 -20.76 -9.91 -7.70
CA GLY A 282 -19.73 -8.87 -7.52
C GLY A 282 -20.07 -7.53 -8.19
N ILE A 283 -21.29 -7.41 -8.75
CA ILE A 283 -21.72 -6.22 -9.51
C ILE A 283 -22.21 -5.14 -8.54
N VAL A 284 -21.72 -3.92 -8.73
CA VAL A 284 -22.14 -2.75 -7.95
C VAL A 284 -23.62 -2.45 -8.17
N ILE A 285 -24.36 -2.34 -7.07
CA ILE A 285 -25.76 -1.94 -7.04
C ILE A 285 -25.80 -0.40 -7.08
N PRO A 286 -26.37 0.19 -8.14
CA PRO A 286 -26.40 1.64 -8.24
C PRO A 286 -27.31 2.26 -7.17
N SER A 287 -26.77 3.19 -6.38
CA SER A 287 -27.54 3.97 -5.40
C SER A 287 -28.33 5.12 -6.03
N ASP A 288 -27.96 5.53 -7.25
CA ASP A 288 -28.55 6.64 -7.99
C ASP A 288 -28.97 6.22 -9.40
N ASN A 289 -29.83 7.02 -10.04
CA ASN A 289 -30.10 6.86 -11.46
C ASN A 289 -28.84 7.12 -12.29
N VAL A 290 -28.32 6.02 -12.82
CA VAL A 290 -27.12 5.90 -13.64
C VAL A 290 -27.31 6.29 -15.11
N ALA A 291 -28.56 6.51 -15.55
CA ALA A 291 -28.88 7.00 -16.89
C ALA A 291 -28.79 8.54 -17.01
N LEU A 292 -28.34 9.25 -15.97
CA LEU A 292 -28.13 10.69 -16.02
C LEU A 292 -26.92 11.03 -16.90
N GLN A 293 -27.15 11.91 -17.88
CA GLN A 293 -26.16 12.34 -18.87
C GLN A 293 -24.87 12.92 -18.26
N SER A 294 -24.93 13.39 -17.00
CA SER A 294 -23.80 13.91 -16.23
C SER A 294 -22.87 12.84 -15.64
N LYS A 295 -23.29 11.56 -15.55
CA LYS A 295 -22.52 10.51 -14.86
C LYS A 295 -21.71 9.59 -15.77
N ASN A 296 -21.86 9.66 -17.10
CA ASN A 296 -21.00 9.01 -18.11
C ASN A 296 -20.56 7.57 -17.77
N VAL A 297 -21.47 6.74 -17.24
CA VAL A 297 -21.15 5.39 -16.76
C VAL A 297 -21.22 4.39 -17.92
N GLN A 298 -20.14 3.63 -18.15
CA GLN A 298 -20.05 2.60 -19.19
C GLN A 298 -20.34 1.21 -18.60
N TRP A 299 -21.16 0.43 -19.32
CA TRP A 299 -21.80 -0.79 -18.84
C TRP A 299 -21.08 -2.07 -19.30
N CYS A 300 -21.08 -3.11 -18.44
CA CYS A 300 -20.99 -4.49 -18.90
C CYS A 300 -22.37 -4.94 -19.40
N VAL A 301 -22.44 -5.41 -20.65
CA VAL A 301 -23.68 -5.89 -21.26
C VAL A 301 -23.69 -7.41 -21.20
N LYS A 302 -24.85 -7.96 -20.80
CA LYS A 302 -25.13 -9.40 -20.73
C LYS A 302 -25.22 -10.04 -22.12
#